data_AF-A0AAW7YT83-F1
#
_entry.id   AF-A0AAW7YT83-F1
#
_cell.length_a   1.000
_cell.length_b   1.000
_cell.length_c   1.000
_cell.angle_alpha   90.00
_cell.angle_beta   90.00
_cell.angle_gamma   90.00
#
_symmetry.space_group_name_H-M   'P 1'
#
loop_
_entity.id
_entity.type
_entity.pdbx_description
1 polymer ?
#
loop_
_entity_poly.entity_id
_entity_poly.type
_entity_poly.pdbx_seq_one_letter_code
_entity_poly.pdbx_strand_id
1 'polypeptide(L)' 'YAPGEKLQLAPGESVTLMPGDWHAFWGEGGDVLIGEVSTVNDDETDNIYRDPIGRFAKIEEDTDPKHLLVSDYQTWLG' A
#
# COMPACT_ATOMS: atom_id res chain seq x y z
N TYR A 1 -18.11 -13.77 -5.74
CA TYR A 1 -18.09 -13.24 -4.37
C TYR A 1 -19.24 -12.26 -4.20
N ALA A 2 -19.85 -12.25 -3.01
CA ALA A 2 -20.82 -11.23 -2.66
C ALA A 2 -20.10 -9.88 -2.41
N PRO A 3 -20.79 -8.74 -2.58
CA PRO A 3 -20.23 -7.45 -2.22
C PRO A 3 -19.76 -7.42 -0.75
N GLY A 4 -18.52 -7.01 -0.51
CA GLY A 4 -17.92 -6.94 0.84
C GLY A 4 -17.54 -8.29 1.46
N GLU A 5 -17.56 -9.38 0.69
CA GLU A 5 -17.09 -10.67 1.15
C GLU A 5 -15.59 -10.62 1.48
N LYS A 6 -15.22 -11.29 2.58
CA LYS A 6 -13.82 -11.39 3.02
C LYS A 6 -13.22 -12.66 2.46
N LEU A 7 -12.18 -12.51 1.64
CA LEU A 7 -11.39 -13.63 1.12
C LEU A 7 -10.24 -13.91 2.07
N GLN A 8 -10.05 -15.17 2.43
CA GLN A 8 -8.87 -15.62 3.18
C GLN A 8 -7.91 -16.27 2.21
N LEU A 9 -6.66 -15.78 2.17
CA LEU A 9 -5.60 -16.32 1.34
C LEU A 9 -4.58 -17.02 2.23
N ALA A 10 -4.36 -18.31 2.00
CA ALA A 10 -3.29 -19.08 2.63
C ALA A 10 -1.94 -18.75 1.98
N PRO A 11 -0.81 -19.05 2.65
CA PRO A 11 0.51 -18.87 2.06
C PRO A 11 0.63 -19.54 0.68
N GLY A 12 1.00 -18.74 -0.33
CA GLY A 12 1.15 -19.17 -1.73
C GLY A 12 -0.08 -18.91 -2.62
N GLU A 13 -1.21 -18.50 -2.05
CA GLU A 13 -2.39 -18.10 -2.82
C GLU A 13 -2.31 -16.62 -3.23
N SER A 14 -2.99 -16.28 -4.32
CA SER A 14 -3.09 -14.91 -4.81
C SER A 14 -4.50 -14.59 -5.30
N VAL A 15 -4.82 -13.30 -5.34
CA VAL A 15 -6.04 -12.77 -5.93
C VAL A 15 -5.68 -11.63 -6.87
N THR A 16 -6.35 -11.55 -8.01
CA THR A 16 -6.23 -10.42 -8.94
C THR A 16 -7.29 -9.39 -8.62
N LEU A 17 -6.87 -8.16 -8.36
CA LEU A 17 -7.73 -7.00 -8.15
C LEU A 17 -7.72 -6.16 -9.42
N MET A 18 -8.89 -5.90 -10.00
CA MET A 18 -9.00 -5.09 -11.21
C MET A 18 -9.17 -3.60 -10.85
N PRO A 19 -8.79 -2.67 -11.73
CA PRO A 19 -9.05 -1.24 -11.51
C PRO A 19 -10.54 -0.99 -11.19
N GLY A 20 -10.79 -0.31 -10.08
CA GLY A 20 -12.13 -0.02 -9.56
C GLY A 20 -12.65 -1.01 -8.51
N ASP A 21 -11.98 -2.14 -8.28
CA ASP A 21 -12.29 -3.04 -7.17
C ASP A 21 -11.87 -2.39 -5.84
N TRP A 22 -12.83 -2.03 -5.00
CA TRP A 22 -12.54 -1.56 -3.64
C TRP A 22 -12.02 -2.72 -2.79
N HIS A 23 -10.85 -2.54 -2.20
CA HIS A 23 -10.19 -3.59 -1.42
C HIS A 23 -9.54 -3.05 -0.16
N ALA A 24 -9.47 -3.90 0.86
CA ALA A 24 -8.73 -3.70 2.09
C ALA A 24 -8.22 -5.07 2.56
N PHE A 25 -7.01 -5.10 3.10
CA PHE A 25 -6.36 -6.33 3.54
C PHE A 25 -5.62 -6.12 4.86
N TRP A 26 -5.44 -7.19 5.61
CA TRP A 26 -4.73 -7.22 6.88
C TRP A 26 -4.19 -8.62 7.14
N GLY A 27 -3.19 -8.74 8.02
CA GLY A 27 -2.74 -10.03 8.54
C GLY A 27 -3.69 -10.53 9.63
N GLU A 28 -4.30 -11.69 9.43
CA GLU A 28 -5.16 -12.32 10.44
C GLU A 28 -4.29 -13.16 11.41
N GLY A 29 -4.30 -12.81 12.69
CA GLY A 29 -3.60 -13.58 13.73
C GLY A 29 -2.08 -13.38 13.81
N GLY A 30 -1.49 -12.51 12.98
CA GLY A 30 -0.06 -12.18 13.03
C GLY A 30 0.45 -11.49 11.77
N ASP A 31 1.78 -11.37 11.69
CA ASP A 31 2.46 -10.76 10.56
C ASP A 31 2.35 -11.63 9.30
N VAL A 32 2.18 -10.96 8.15
CA VAL A 32 2.09 -11.60 6.84
C VAL A 32 3.06 -10.92 5.89
N LEU A 33 3.78 -11.72 5.10
CA LEU A 33 4.56 -11.23 3.95
C LEU A 33 3.65 -11.17 2.72
N ILE A 34 3.45 -9.97 2.17
CA ILE A 34 2.64 -9.75 0.97
C ILE A 34 3.57 -9.47 -0.21
N GLY A 35 3.31 -10.15 -1.32
CA GLY A 35 3.91 -9.84 -2.62
C GLY A 35 2.88 -9.20 -3.53
N GLU A 36 3.23 -8.09 -4.16
CA GLU A 36 2.45 -7.47 -5.22
C GLU A 36 3.15 -7.67 -6.56
N VAL A 37 2.38 -8.10 -7.56
CA VAL A 37 2.80 -8.08 -8.96
C VAL A 37 1.70 -7.37 -9.72
N SER A 38 2.00 -6.18 -10.22
CA SER A 38 1.05 -5.29 -10.86
C SER A 38 1.59 -4.79 -12.21
N THR A 39 0.80 -3.96 -12.89
CA THR A 39 1.30 -3.09 -13.96
C THR A 39 2.20 -2.00 -13.37
N VAL A 40 2.39 -0.88 -14.05
CA VAL A 40 3.10 0.26 -13.45
C VAL A 40 2.31 0.75 -12.22
N ASN A 41 3.01 0.90 -11.09
CA ASN A 41 2.49 1.53 -9.88
C ASN A 41 2.78 3.03 -9.91
N ASP A 42 1.75 3.84 -9.65
CA ASP A 42 1.86 5.28 -9.41
C ASP A 42 1.17 5.61 -8.09
N ASP A 43 1.93 5.59 -7.00
CA ASP A 43 1.41 5.89 -5.68
C ASP A 43 0.98 7.36 -5.49
N GLU A 44 1.44 8.29 -6.34
CA GLU A 44 1.12 9.72 -6.20
C GLU A 44 -0.30 10.05 -6.66
N THR A 45 -0.77 9.38 -7.73
CA THR A 45 -2.04 9.76 -8.38
C THR A 45 -3.05 8.64 -8.56
N ASP A 46 -2.65 7.37 -8.48
CA ASP A 46 -3.52 6.23 -8.81
C ASP A 46 -4.24 5.62 -7.58
N ASN A 47 -4.11 6.25 -6.40
CA ASN A 47 -4.72 5.81 -5.16
C ASN A 47 -5.94 6.66 -4.78
N ILE A 48 -7.12 6.05 -4.72
CA ILE A 48 -8.34 6.67 -4.18
C ILE A 48 -8.74 5.96 -2.90
N TYR A 49 -8.74 6.70 -1.79
CA TYR A 49 -9.17 6.19 -0.48
C TYR A 49 -10.62 6.54 -0.20
N ARG A 50 -11.32 5.62 0.48
CA ARG A 50 -12.70 5.85 0.93
C ARG A 50 -12.77 6.99 1.96
N ASP A 51 -11.84 6.98 2.90
CA ASP A 51 -11.69 8.02 3.90
C ASP A 51 -10.70 9.09 3.41
N PRO A 52 -10.84 10.37 3.81
CA PRO A 52 -10.00 11.46 3.34
C PRO A 52 -8.62 11.44 4.00
N ILE A 53 -7.80 10.46 3.64
CA ILE A 53 -6.44 10.23 4.15
C ILE A 53 -5.40 10.44 3.05
N GLY A 54 -4.17 10.78 3.44
CA GLY A 54 -3.04 10.87 2.52
C GLY A 54 -2.38 9.50 2.30
N ARG A 55 -1.82 9.27 1.10
CA ARG A 55 -1.01 8.08 0.78
C ARG A 55 0.28 8.02 1.58
N PHE A 56 0.91 9.17 1.79
CA PHE A 56 2.17 9.33 2.49
C PHE A 56 1.96 10.08 3.80
N ALA A 57 2.71 9.69 4.83
CA ALA A 57 2.70 10.37 6.11
C ALA A 57 3.46 11.70 6.04
N LYS A 58 3.10 12.64 6.91
CA LYS A 58 3.95 13.80 7.19
C LYS A 58 4.99 13.38 8.22
N ILE A 59 6.27 13.61 7.92
CA ILE A 59 7.40 13.24 8.78
C ILE A 59 7.94 14.51 9.43
N GLU A 60 8.16 14.45 10.73
CA GLU A 60 8.95 15.44 11.48
C GLU A 60 10.40 14.93 11.52
N GLU A 61 11.32 15.65 10.89
CA GLU A 61 12.75 15.28 10.83
C GLU A 61 13.45 15.68 12.13
N ASP A 62 13.18 14.95 13.21
CA ASP A 62 13.73 15.19 14.54
C ASP A 62 15.17 14.65 14.72
N THR A 63 15.64 13.84 13.77
CA THR A 63 17.01 13.30 13.69
C THR A 63 17.40 13.03 12.24
N ASP A 64 18.72 12.92 11.98
CA ASP A 64 19.22 12.54 10.65
C ASP A 64 18.70 11.15 10.21
N PRO A 65 18.26 10.98 8.94
CA PRO A 65 17.70 9.73 8.46
C PRO A 65 18.77 8.66 8.28
N LYS A 66 18.48 7.44 8.73
CA LYS A 66 19.34 6.26 8.47
C LYS A 66 19.21 5.77 7.02
N HIS A 67 17.99 5.84 6.48
CA HIS A 67 17.62 5.47 5.12
C HIS A 67 16.58 6.47 4.63
N LEU A 68 16.59 6.78 3.33
CA LEU A 68 15.57 7.60 2.69
C LEU A 68 14.40 6.74 2.24
N LEU A 69 13.17 7.26 2.37
CA LEU A 69 11.99 6.68 1.73
C LEU A 69 11.99 7.01 0.23
N VAL A 70 11.20 6.26 -0.55
CA VAL A 70 11.03 6.51 -1.99
C VAL A 70 10.58 7.96 -2.27
N SER A 71 9.70 8.51 -1.43
CA SER A 71 9.19 9.89 -1.54
C SER A 71 10.25 10.97 -1.25
N ASP A 72 11.36 10.62 -0.60
CA ASP A 72 12.28 11.62 -0.05
C ASP A 72 13.33 12.04 -1.08
N TYR A 73 13.60 11.21 -2.08
CA TYR A 73 14.70 11.44 -3.03
C TYR A 73 14.63 12.78 -3.75
N GLN A 74 13.42 13.23 -4.13
CA GLN A 74 13.26 14.53 -4.79
C GLN A 74 13.64 15.69 -3.86
N THR A 75 13.36 15.59 -2.57
CA THR A 75 13.67 16.65 -1.59
C THR A 75 15.16 16.65 -1.22
N TRP A 76 15.78 15.48 -1.11
CA TRP A 76 17.16 15.35 -0.63
C TRP A 76 18.22 15.43 -1.73
N LEU A 77 17.90 15.01 -2.96
CA LEU A 77 18.88 14.90 -4.06
C LEU A 77 18.48 15.61 -5.38
N GLY A 78 17.24 16.11 -5.48
CA GLY A 78 16.74 16.84 -6.66
C GLY A 78 17.09 18.32 -6.63
#